data_AF-A0AAI8FZF4-F1
#
_entry.id   AF-A0AAI8FZF4-F1
#
_cell.length_a   1.000
_cell.length_b   1.000
_cell.length_c   1.000
_cell.angle_alpha   90.00
_cell.angle_beta   90.00
_cell.angle_gamma   90.00
#
_symmetry.space_group_name_H-M   'P 1'
#
loop_
_entity.id
_entity.type
_entity.pdbx_description
1 polymer ?
#
loop_
_entity_poly.entity_id
_entity_poly.type
_entity_poly.pdbx_seq_one_letter_code
_entity_poly.pdbx_strand_id
1 'polypeptide(L)'
;MRVFISLLFVFTIATTTASDNPRQYLKFIDDLNEDVVVQTWEYMNAYTNGGSLIELKSNRKRLENYLLRALKKVQKRPTAHEDFKNQAKAYFEGNLAIVKKDLYVLLRNKELKKVEVDPYELQLNIRRAIVQLRVDYDNAVQNFASEHNLQLELNRSDVAIAMNTTMAAYDYYHHYNIQIKKLINLEQQYWTDLHTKSGNQLNSIENQLCQASLDLIEVPQLLNNDSSLVTAAQEYMSYIQTLCGQEFHEIKNFKLIESTGDRKKIAQATSAYNKAIKDANDKRRSQITQWQNKTTAFLQRHVKM
;
A
#
# COMPACT_ATOMS: atom_id res chain seq x y z
N MET A 1 -7.66 8.91 13.81
CA MET A 1 -8.72 8.75 12.80
C MET A 1 -8.77 10.00 11.90
N ARG A 2 -8.29 9.91 10.65
CA ARG A 2 -8.44 10.99 9.66
C ARG A 2 -9.74 10.72 8.91
N VAL A 3 -10.69 11.64 9.02
CA VAL A 3 -12.06 11.49 8.53
C VAL A 3 -12.08 11.88 7.05
N PHE A 4 -12.59 10.99 6.21
CA PHE A 4 -12.86 11.29 4.80
C PHE A 4 -14.11 12.18 4.74
N ILE A 5 -13.93 13.49 4.57
CA ILE A 5 -15.04 14.45 4.50
C ILE A 5 -15.35 14.68 3.02
N SER A 6 -16.33 13.98 2.45
CA SER A 6 -17.02 14.53 1.27
C SER A 6 -18.18 15.40 1.78
N LEU A 7 -18.82 16.27 1.01
CA LEU A 7 -19.81 17.25 1.53
C LEU A 7 -21.09 17.27 0.69
N LEU A 8 -22.27 17.54 1.27
CA LEU A 8 -23.52 17.78 0.51
C LEU A 8 -24.37 18.82 1.27
N PHE A 9 -25.11 19.69 0.57
CA PHE A 9 -25.74 20.89 1.17
C PHE A 9 -27.21 21.10 0.84
N VAL A 10 -27.96 21.63 1.82
CA VAL A 10 -29.30 22.23 1.65
C VAL A 10 -29.26 23.76 1.90
N PHE A 11 -30.22 24.47 1.30
CA PHE A 11 -30.11 25.84 0.77
C PHE A 11 -30.76 26.94 1.61
N THR A 12 -30.22 28.16 1.50
CA THR A 12 -30.98 29.42 1.48
C THR A 12 -30.44 30.30 0.35
N ILE A 13 -31.33 30.86 -0.46
CA ILE A 13 -31.00 31.54 -1.72
C ILE A 13 -30.85 33.04 -1.46
N ALA A 14 -29.66 33.58 -1.70
CA ALA A 14 -29.47 35.00 -2.01
C ALA A 14 -28.90 35.09 -3.43
N THR A 15 -29.62 35.79 -4.31
CA THR A 15 -29.31 35.94 -5.73
C THR A 15 -28.18 36.93 -5.94
N THR A 16 -26.96 36.40 -6.02
CA THR A 16 -25.80 37.05 -6.64
C THR A 16 -25.42 36.27 -7.91
N THR A 17 -24.79 36.93 -8.88
CA THR A 17 -24.31 36.34 -10.14
C THR A 17 -23.60 35.00 -9.88
N ALA A 18 -23.95 33.96 -10.63
CA ALA A 18 -23.57 32.55 -10.36
C ALA A 18 -22.06 32.23 -10.41
N SER A 19 -21.19 33.21 -10.73
CA SER A 19 -19.73 33.10 -10.64
C SER A 19 -19.16 33.52 -9.28
N ASP A 20 -19.86 34.36 -8.53
CA ASP A 20 -19.31 35.01 -7.33
C ASP A 20 -19.89 34.43 -6.04
N ASN A 21 -20.98 33.68 -6.14
CA ASN A 21 -21.59 33.01 -5.00
C ASN A 21 -20.65 31.90 -4.48
N PRO A 22 -20.04 32.06 -3.28
CA PRO A 22 -19.04 31.11 -2.77
C PRO A 22 -19.60 29.70 -2.61
N ARG A 23 -20.87 29.59 -2.17
CA ARG A 23 -21.56 28.30 -2.00
C ARG A 23 -21.68 27.56 -3.34
N GLN A 24 -22.11 28.25 -4.40
CA GLN A 24 -22.25 27.63 -5.72
C GLN A 24 -20.89 27.23 -6.30
N TYR A 25 -19.85 28.02 -6.07
CA TYR A 25 -18.51 27.71 -6.53
C TYR A 25 -17.91 26.50 -5.80
N LEU A 26 -18.04 26.44 -4.47
CA LEU A 26 -17.62 25.28 -3.69
C LEU A 26 -18.35 24.01 -4.13
N LYS A 27 -19.68 24.07 -4.29
CA LYS A 27 -20.45 22.92 -4.79
C LYS A 27 -19.99 22.45 -6.17
N PHE A 28 -19.73 23.40 -7.07
CA PHE A 28 -19.22 23.06 -8.40
C PHE A 28 -17.89 22.30 -8.35
N ILE A 29 -16.97 22.68 -7.46
CA ILE A 29 -15.69 21.98 -7.28
C ILE A 29 -15.91 20.61 -6.64
N ASP A 30 -16.79 20.52 -5.64
CA ASP A 30 -17.07 19.27 -4.93
C ASP A 30 -17.72 18.21 -5.83
N ASP A 31 -18.66 18.61 -6.69
CA ASP A 31 -19.27 17.71 -7.69
C ASP A 31 -18.20 17.12 -8.65
N LEU A 32 -17.14 17.89 -8.97
CA LEU A 32 -16.02 17.38 -9.77
C LEU A 32 -15.09 16.44 -8.98
N ASN A 33 -14.92 16.71 -7.68
CA ASN A 33 -14.11 15.92 -6.78
C ASN A 33 -14.74 14.54 -6.52
N GLU A 34 -16.07 14.48 -6.31
CA GLU A 34 -16.80 13.22 -6.09
C GLU A 34 -16.54 12.20 -7.22
N ASP A 35 -16.67 12.65 -8.47
CA ASP A 35 -16.36 11.83 -9.65
C ASP A 35 -14.92 11.31 -9.64
N VAL A 36 -13.94 12.17 -9.32
CA VAL A 36 -12.51 11.79 -9.30
C VAL A 36 -12.22 10.77 -8.21
N VAL A 37 -12.83 10.94 -7.04
CA VAL A 37 -12.68 10.06 -5.88
C VAL A 37 -13.20 8.66 -6.21
N VAL A 38 -14.40 8.55 -6.78
CA VAL A 38 -14.99 7.27 -7.19
C VAL A 38 -14.09 6.57 -8.22
N GLN A 39 -13.62 7.30 -9.23
CA GLN A 39 -12.78 6.71 -10.29
C GLN A 39 -11.39 6.30 -9.80
N THR A 40 -10.84 7.04 -8.83
CA THR A 40 -9.58 6.68 -8.17
C THR A 40 -9.74 5.37 -7.40
N TRP A 41 -10.85 5.23 -6.69
CA TRP A 41 -11.21 4.02 -5.97
C TRP A 41 -11.39 2.82 -6.89
N GLU A 42 -12.18 2.94 -7.96
CA GLU A 42 -12.40 1.86 -8.92
C GLU A 42 -11.09 1.32 -9.50
N TYR A 43 -10.15 2.21 -9.85
CA TYR A 43 -8.85 1.78 -10.34
C TYR A 43 -8.04 1.03 -9.28
N MET A 44 -7.88 1.63 -8.09
CA MET A 44 -7.05 1.04 -7.03
C MET A 44 -7.64 -0.29 -6.55
N ASN A 45 -8.95 -0.36 -6.41
CA ASN A 45 -9.65 -1.59 -6.03
C ASN A 45 -9.47 -2.70 -7.08
N ALA A 46 -9.67 -2.39 -8.37
CA ALA A 46 -9.45 -3.35 -9.45
C ALA A 46 -7.99 -3.85 -9.48
N TYR A 47 -7.01 -2.97 -9.27
CA TYR A 47 -5.60 -3.38 -9.24
C TYR A 47 -5.31 -4.32 -8.07
N THR A 48 -5.75 -3.94 -6.87
CA THR A 48 -5.51 -4.73 -5.66
C THR A 48 -6.20 -6.10 -5.70
N ASN A 49 -7.41 -6.19 -6.25
CA ASN A 49 -8.15 -7.46 -6.39
C ASN A 49 -7.81 -8.25 -7.66
N GLY A 50 -6.72 -7.91 -8.35
CA GLY A 50 -6.22 -8.72 -9.45
C GLY A 50 -6.96 -8.56 -10.77
N GLY A 51 -7.77 -7.51 -10.95
CA GLY A 51 -8.57 -7.21 -12.14
C GLY A 51 -7.82 -7.33 -13.46
N SER A 52 -8.52 -7.64 -14.54
CA SER A 52 -7.90 -8.00 -15.82
C SER A 52 -7.06 -6.87 -16.41
N LEU A 53 -6.09 -7.16 -17.30
CA LEU A 53 -5.31 -6.11 -17.98
C LEU A 53 -6.20 -5.11 -18.73
N ILE A 54 -7.29 -5.60 -19.34
CA ILE A 54 -8.26 -4.77 -20.07
C ILE A 54 -8.99 -3.82 -19.11
N GLU A 55 -9.47 -4.36 -17.98
CA GLU A 55 -10.14 -3.60 -16.95
C GLU A 55 -9.23 -2.50 -16.37
N LEU A 56 -7.97 -2.83 -16.05
CA LEU A 56 -7.01 -1.86 -15.51
C LEU A 56 -6.67 -0.75 -16.51
N LYS A 57 -6.49 -1.10 -17.79
CA LYS A 57 -6.31 -0.12 -18.87
C LYS A 57 -7.51 0.82 -18.95
N SER A 58 -8.72 0.26 -18.93
CA SER A 58 -9.97 1.01 -18.99
C SER A 58 -10.14 1.95 -17.80
N ASN A 59 -10.00 1.45 -16.57
CA ASN A 59 -10.18 2.23 -15.35
C ASN A 59 -9.14 3.35 -15.24
N ARG A 60 -7.86 3.08 -15.55
CA ARG A 60 -6.82 4.13 -15.56
C ARG A 60 -7.16 5.24 -16.54
N LYS A 61 -7.59 4.86 -17.75
CA LYS A 61 -7.92 5.82 -18.80
C LYS A 61 -9.16 6.63 -18.45
N ARG A 62 -10.16 5.98 -17.85
CA ARG A 62 -11.37 6.64 -17.36
C ARG A 62 -11.01 7.69 -16.30
N LEU A 63 -10.23 7.32 -15.29
CA LEU A 63 -9.74 8.25 -14.27
C LEU A 63 -8.96 9.43 -14.89
N GLU A 64 -8.03 9.16 -15.82
CA GLU A 64 -7.30 10.22 -16.55
C GLU A 64 -8.28 11.19 -17.23
N ASN A 65 -9.30 10.67 -17.91
CA ASN A 65 -10.29 11.49 -18.61
C ASN A 65 -11.14 12.32 -17.65
N TYR A 66 -11.53 11.77 -16.49
CA TYR A 66 -12.24 12.54 -15.46
C TYR A 66 -11.41 13.67 -14.91
N LEU A 67 -10.14 13.42 -14.57
CA LEU A 67 -9.20 14.45 -14.11
C LEU A 67 -8.97 15.55 -15.14
N LEU A 68 -8.76 15.18 -16.42
CA LEU A 68 -8.60 16.17 -17.50
C LEU A 68 -9.86 17.01 -17.70
N ARG A 69 -11.06 16.40 -17.58
CA ARG A 69 -12.33 17.13 -17.66
C ARG A 69 -12.53 18.05 -16.46
N ALA A 70 -12.25 17.59 -15.24
CA ALA A 70 -12.31 18.40 -14.03
C ALA A 70 -11.39 19.61 -14.15
N LEU A 71 -10.11 19.40 -14.48
CA LEU A 71 -9.13 20.47 -14.70
C LEU A 71 -9.62 21.51 -15.72
N LYS A 72 -10.08 21.05 -16.89
CA LYS A 72 -10.61 21.94 -17.91
C LYS A 72 -11.81 22.75 -17.43
N LYS A 73 -12.72 22.13 -16.67
CA LYS A 73 -13.90 22.80 -16.10
C LYS A 73 -13.49 23.84 -15.05
N VAL A 74 -12.59 23.51 -14.13
CA VAL A 74 -12.07 24.43 -13.11
C VAL A 74 -11.34 25.61 -13.75
N GLN A 75 -10.44 25.35 -14.69
CA GLN A 75 -9.67 26.39 -15.39
C GLN A 75 -10.58 27.38 -16.13
N LYS A 76 -11.65 26.88 -16.77
CA LYS A 76 -12.55 27.70 -17.58
C LYS A 76 -13.63 28.43 -16.78
N ARG A 77 -13.87 28.05 -15.51
CA ARG A 77 -14.91 28.67 -14.70
C ARG A 77 -14.40 30.03 -14.20
N PRO A 78 -15.04 31.16 -14.59
CA PRO A 78 -14.75 32.45 -13.99
C PRO A 78 -15.21 32.44 -12.53
N THR A 79 -14.44 33.09 -11.66
CA THR A 79 -14.72 33.21 -10.23
C THR A 79 -13.94 34.38 -9.65
N ALA A 80 -14.46 35.01 -8.60
CA ALA A 80 -13.69 35.92 -7.76
C ALA A 80 -12.74 35.18 -6.79
N HIS A 81 -12.91 33.86 -6.65
CA HIS A 81 -12.25 33.00 -5.67
C HIS A 81 -11.03 32.28 -6.25
N GLU A 82 -10.07 33.04 -6.79
CA GLU A 82 -8.93 32.49 -7.54
C GLU A 82 -7.98 31.64 -6.68
N ASP A 83 -7.83 31.95 -5.39
CA ASP A 83 -6.97 31.16 -4.50
C ASP A 83 -7.51 29.74 -4.30
N PHE A 84 -8.80 29.61 -3.95
CA PHE A 84 -9.45 28.31 -3.83
C PHE A 84 -9.48 27.55 -5.18
N LYS A 85 -9.69 28.27 -6.30
CA LYS A 85 -9.58 27.70 -7.65
C LYS A 85 -8.19 27.10 -7.92
N ASN A 86 -7.13 27.80 -7.54
CA ASN A 86 -5.75 27.33 -7.74
C ASN A 86 -5.44 26.13 -6.85
N GLN A 87 -5.94 26.10 -5.61
CA GLN A 87 -5.79 24.94 -4.72
C GLN A 87 -6.54 23.72 -5.25
N ALA A 88 -7.78 23.89 -5.71
CA ALA A 88 -8.55 22.81 -6.36
C ALA A 88 -7.87 22.32 -7.66
N LYS A 89 -7.32 23.24 -8.46
CA LYS A 89 -6.54 22.88 -9.65
C LYS A 89 -5.31 22.06 -9.28
N ALA A 90 -4.54 22.47 -8.28
CA ALA A 90 -3.36 21.73 -7.81
C ALA A 90 -3.72 20.31 -7.36
N TYR A 91 -4.85 20.13 -6.68
CA TYR A 91 -5.38 18.81 -6.31
C TYR A 91 -5.59 17.90 -7.53
N PHE A 92 -6.29 18.39 -8.56
CA PHE A 92 -6.54 17.61 -9.77
C PHE A 92 -5.27 17.39 -10.61
N GLU A 93 -4.36 18.36 -10.68
CA GLU A 93 -3.07 18.22 -11.38
C GLU A 93 -2.16 17.18 -10.70
N GLY A 94 -2.10 17.19 -9.37
CA GLY A 94 -1.38 16.20 -8.58
C GLY A 94 -1.89 14.78 -8.83
N ASN A 95 -3.22 14.59 -8.77
CA ASN A 95 -3.83 13.29 -9.09
C ASN A 95 -3.55 12.86 -10.53
N LEU A 96 -3.61 13.79 -11.50
CA LEU A 96 -3.28 13.48 -12.89
C LEU A 96 -1.82 13.05 -13.08
N ALA A 97 -0.89 13.66 -12.33
CA ALA A 97 0.51 13.27 -12.35
C ALA A 97 0.70 11.83 -11.86
N ILE A 98 0.02 11.44 -10.77
CA ILE A 98 0.03 10.07 -10.24
C ILE A 98 -0.49 9.07 -11.28
N VAL A 99 -1.58 9.40 -11.99
CA VAL A 99 -2.17 8.55 -13.03
C VAL A 99 -1.23 8.34 -14.22
N LYS A 100 -0.50 9.38 -14.61
CA LYS A 100 0.42 9.36 -15.76
C LYS A 100 1.77 8.73 -15.45
N LYS A 101 2.18 8.70 -14.18
CA LYS A 101 3.46 8.14 -13.73
C LYS A 101 3.24 6.82 -13.00
N ASP A 102 2.88 6.88 -11.74
CA ASP A 102 2.92 5.73 -10.83
C ASP A 102 1.89 4.66 -11.18
N LEU A 103 0.65 5.06 -11.50
CA LEU A 103 -0.37 4.09 -11.94
C LEU A 103 -0.01 3.46 -13.29
N TYR A 104 0.66 4.21 -14.17
CA TYR A 104 1.12 3.68 -15.45
C TYR A 104 2.24 2.65 -15.27
N VAL A 105 3.17 2.88 -14.33
CA VAL A 105 4.21 1.91 -13.97
C VAL A 105 3.60 0.61 -13.46
N LEU A 106 2.62 0.68 -12.56
CA LEU A 106 1.88 -0.51 -12.07
C LEU A 106 1.27 -1.30 -13.24
N LEU A 107 0.58 -0.62 -14.15
CA LEU A 107 -0.02 -1.24 -15.32
C LEU A 107 1.04 -1.91 -16.22
N ARG A 108 2.16 -1.23 -16.46
CA ARG A 108 3.26 -1.72 -17.30
C ARG A 108 3.92 -2.95 -16.70
N ASN A 109 4.17 -2.97 -15.39
CA ASN A 109 4.70 -4.15 -14.69
C ASN A 109 3.79 -5.37 -14.88
N LYS A 110 2.46 -5.17 -14.81
CA LYS A 110 1.48 -6.23 -15.05
C LYS A 110 1.46 -6.70 -16.51
N GLU A 111 1.59 -5.79 -17.47
CA GLU A 111 1.62 -6.11 -18.91
C GLU A 111 2.87 -6.89 -19.31
N LEU A 112 4.05 -6.42 -18.87
CA LEU A 112 5.33 -7.02 -19.23
C LEU A 112 5.71 -8.21 -18.34
N LYS A 113 4.93 -8.48 -17.28
CA LYS A 113 5.29 -9.41 -16.19
C LYS A 113 6.69 -9.14 -15.65
N LYS A 114 7.10 -7.87 -15.65
CA LYS A 114 8.38 -7.41 -15.13
C LYS A 114 8.15 -6.79 -13.76
N VAL A 115 9.04 -7.08 -12.82
CA VAL A 115 9.06 -6.44 -11.51
C VAL A 115 10.17 -5.39 -11.54
N GLU A 116 9.91 -4.24 -12.17
CA GLU A 116 10.85 -3.10 -12.14
C GLU A 116 10.85 -2.42 -10.76
N VAL A 117 9.70 -2.49 -10.05
CA VAL A 117 9.46 -1.94 -8.71
C VAL A 117 8.51 -2.88 -7.97
N ASP A 118 8.63 -3.02 -6.65
CA ASP A 118 7.66 -3.79 -5.84
C ASP A 118 6.26 -3.17 -5.96
N PRO A 119 5.26 -3.91 -6.49
CA PRO A 119 3.92 -3.35 -6.71
C PRO A 119 3.16 -2.97 -5.44
N TYR A 120 3.48 -3.57 -4.28
CA TYR A 120 2.85 -3.23 -3.01
C TYR A 120 3.41 -1.94 -2.46
N GLU A 121 4.73 -1.76 -2.54
CA GLU A 121 5.38 -0.50 -2.16
C GLU A 121 4.91 0.66 -3.03
N LEU A 122 4.84 0.45 -4.35
CA LEU A 122 4.32 1.45 -5.27
C LEU A 122 2.84 1.78 -4.98
N GLN A 123 1.99 0.78 -4.72
CA GLN A 123 0.59 1.01 -4.32
C GLN A 123 0.47 1.81 -3.02
N LEU A 124 1.28 1.51 -2.00
CA LEU A 124 1.27 2.25 -0.73
C LEU A 124 1.70 3.71 -0.94
N ASN A 125 2.74 3.94 -1.74
CA ASN A 125 3.22 5.28 -2.06
C ASN A 125 2.17 6.10 -2.83
N ILE A 126 1.51 5.48 -3.83
CA ILE A 126 0.39 6.07 -4.55
C ILE A 126 -0.72 6.48 -3.57
N ARG A 127 -1.15 5.57 -2.68
CA ARG A 127 -2.23 5.83 -1.72
C ARG A 127 -1.86 6.98 -0.78
N ARG A 128 -0.64 6.98 -0.23
CA ARG A 128 -0.13 8.08 0.61
C ARG A 128 -0.12 9.42 -0.13
N ALA A 129 0.33 9.45 -1.37
CA ALA A 129 0.33 10.67 -2.18
C ALA A 129 -1.09 11.20 -2.45
N ILE A 130 -2.03 10.31 -2.80
CA ILE A 130 -3.45 10.67 -3.00
C ILE A 130 -4.07 11.19 -1.69
N VAL A 131 -3.79 10.54 -0.56
CA VAL A 131 -4.27 10.99 0.75
C VAL A 131 -3.69 12.36 1.10
N GLN A 132 -2.40 12.61 0.84
CA GLN A 132 -1.81 13.91 1.11
C GLN A 132 -2.47 15.01 0.25
N LEU A 133 -2.65 14.76 -1.06
CA LEU A 133 -3.37 15.68 -1.93
C LEU A 133 -4.79 15.96 -1.41
N ARG A 134 -5.47 14.92 -0.90
CA ARG A 134 -6.81 15.08 -0.32
C ARG A 134 -6.79 15.92 0.96
N VAL A 135 -5.83 15.72 1.85
CA VAL A 135 -5.67 16.54 3.05
C VAL A 135 -5.47 18.01 2.67
N ASP A 136 -4.62 18.29 1.68
CA ASP A 136 -4.36 19.65 1.22
C ASP A 136 -5.64 20.29 0.63
N TYR A 137 -6.40 19.52 -0.14
CA TYR A 137 -7.70 19.93 -0.68
C TYR A 137 -8.77 20.14 0.40
N ASP A 138 -8.87 19.25 1.38
CA ASP A 138 -9.86 19.37 2.47
C ASP A 138 -9.56 20.62 3.31
N ASN A 139 -8.28 20.92 3.56
CA ASN A 139 -7.87 22.17 4.21
C ASN A 139 -8.27 23.40 3.39
N ALA A 140 -8.08 23.36 2.06
CA ALA A 140 -8.53 24.41 1.15
C ALA A 140 -10.06 24.63 1.24
N VAL A 141 -10.84 23.54 1.26
CA VAL A 141 -12.30 23.59 1.44
C VAL A 141 -12.69 24.19 2.78
N GLN A 142 -12.05 23.78 3.87
CA GLN A 142 -12.32 24.30 5.22
C GLN A 142 -12.02 25.80 5.32
N ASN A 143 -10.87 26.23 4.79
CA ASN A 143 -10.49 27.64 4.78
C ASN A 143 -11.49 28.48 3.97
N PHE A 144 -11.79 28.04 2.75
CA PHE A 144 -12.77 28.71 1.89
C PHE A 144 -14.15 28.80 2.55
N ALA A 145 -14.58 27.74 3.22
CA ALA A 145 -15.84 27.72 3.94
C ALA A 145 -15.85 28.70 5.11
N SER A 146 -14.78 28.74 5.91
CA SER A 146 -14.64 29.68 7.02
C SER A 146 -14.64 31.13 6.53
N GLU A 147 -13.90 31.44 5.48
CA GLU A 147 -13.81 32.78 4.87
C GLU A 147 -15.18 33.30 4.42
N HIS A 148 -16.06 32.41 3.99
CA HIS A 148 -17.38 32.74 3.46
C HIS A 148 -18.55 32.35 4.38
N ASN A 149 -18.26 32.01 5.65
CA ASN A 149 -19.26 31.58 6.64
C ASN A 149 -20.18 30.44 6.14
N LEU A 150 -19.61 29.51 5.37
CA LEU A 150 -20.29 28.32 4.90
C LEU A 150 -20.22 27.24 5.99
N GLN A 151 -21.38 26.68 6.33
CA GLN A 151 -21.43 25.45 7.13
C GLN A 151 -21.10 24.27 6.24
N LEU A 152 -20.34 23.30 6.76
CA LEU A 152 -19.90 22.11 6.07
C LEU A 152 -20.56 20.85 6.70
N GLU A 153 -21.29 20.06 5.91
CA GLU A 153 -21.86 18.76 6.32
C GLU A 153 -21.05 17.55 5.87
N LEU A 154 -20.76 16.63 6.77
CA LEU A 154 -20.05 15.39 6.44
C LEU A 154 -20.90 14.46 5.55
N ASN A 155 -20.39 14.11 4.37
CA ASN A 155 -20.94 13.09 3.47
C ASN A 155 -20.72 11.72 4.10
N ARG A 156 -21.83 11.12 4.50
CA ARG A 156 -21.92 9.79 5.11
C ARG A 156 -22.54 8.78 4.15
N SER A 157 -22.38 8.96 2.84
CA SER A 157 -22.84 7.97 1.87
C SER A 157 -22.16 6.62 2.13
N ASP A 158 -22.90 5.54 1.93
CA ASP A 158 -22.37 4.17 2.10
C ASP A 158 -21.12 3.94 1.25
N VAL A 159 -21.06 4.56 0.07
CA VAL A 159 -19.90 4.50 -0.84
C VAL A 159 -18.68 5.19 -0.20
N ALA A 160 -18.82 6.41 0.30
CA ALA A 160 -17.70 7.11 0.95
C ALA A 160 -17.20 6.38 2.21
N ILE A 161 -18.12 5.81 2.99
CA ILE A 161 -17.79 5.01 4.19
C ILE A 161 -17.04 3.73 3.78
N ALA A 162 -17.54 3.01 2.78
CA ALA A 162 -16.93 1.78 2.28
C ALA A 162 -15.54 2.05 1.73
N MET A 163 -15.37 3.13 0.94
CA MET A 163 -14.08 3.55 0.41
C MET A 163 -13.06 3.83 1.52
N ASN A 164 -13.42 4.64 2.51
CA ASN A 164 -12.51 5.00 3.60
C ASN A 164 -12.10 3.77 4.43
N THR A 165 -13.07 2.92 4.78
CA THR A 165 -12.81 1.68 5.54
C THR A 165 -11.88 0.74 4.77
N THR A 166 -12.13 0.56 3.48
CA THR A 166 -11.35 -0.36 2.65
C THR A 166 -9.95 0.17 2.36
N MET A 167 -9.79 1.49 2.17
CA MET A 167 -8.46 2.10 2.02
C MET A 167 -7.62 1.89 3.28
N ALA A 168 -8.19 2.12 4.46
CA ALA A 168 -7.49 1.90 5.73
C ALA A 168 -7.10 0.42 5.90
N ALA A 169 -7.97 -0.51 5.51
CA ALA A 169 -7.67 -1.95 5.50
C ALA A 169 -6.49 -2.32 4.59
N TYR A 170 -6.48 -1.82 3.36
CA TYR A 170 -5.38 -2.11 2.43
C TYR A 170 -4.07 -1.43 2.83
N ASP A 171 -4.10 -0.20 3.34
CA ASP A 171 -2.88 0.46 3.83
C ASP A 171 -2.25 -0.32 4.99
N TYR A 172 -3.10 -0.76 5.94
CA TYR A 172 -2.68 -1.61 7.04
C TYR A 172 -2.09 -2.93 6.56
N TYR A 173 -2.79 -3.61 5.63
CA TYR A 173 -2.30 -4.85 5.02
C TYR A 173 -0.97 -4.67 4.26
N HIS A 174 -0.88 -3.66 3.38
CA HIS A 174 0.30 -3.41 2.56
C HIS A 174 1.52 -3.08 3.41
N HIS A 175 1.36 -2.32 4.50
CA HIS A 175 2.44 -2.03 5.43
C HIS A 175 3.11 -3.30 5.93
N TYR A 176 2.36 -4.23 6.53
CA TYR A 176 2.94 -5.48 7.02
C TYR A 176 3.42 -6.40 5.89
N ASN A 177 2.67 -6.48 4.79
CA ASN A 177 3.02 -7.37 3.68
C ASN A 177 4.35 -6.99 3.00
N ILE A 178 4.66 -5.70 2.86
CA ILE A 178 5.96 -5.24 2.35
C ILE A 178 7.09 -5.73 3.26
N GLN A 179 6.94 -5.58 4.58
CA GLN A 179 7.97 -5.97 5.53
C GLN A 179 8.20 -7.49 5.55
N ILE A 180 7.12 -8.28 5.56
CA ILE A 180 7.22 -9.74 5.53
C ILE A 180 7.77 -10.23 4.19
N LYS A 181 7.40 -9.61 3.06
CA LYS A 181 7.99 -9.94 1.75
C LYS A 181 9.49 -9.67 1.71
N LYS A 182 9.98 -8.59 2.32
CA LYS A 182 11.43 -8.33 2.43
C LYS A 182 12.13 -9.48 3.15
N LEU A 183 11.57 -9.97 4.25
CA LEU A 183 12.12 -11.13 4.97
C LEU A 183 12.07 -12.41 4.14
N ILE A 184 10.95 -12.73 3.50
CA ILE A 184 10.81 -13.90 2.61
C ILE A 184 11.84 -13.85 1.48
N ASN A 185 12.09 -12.67 0.91
CA ASN A 185 13.05 -12.48 -0.17
C ASN A 185 14.50 -12.69 0.32
N LEU A 186 14.86 -12.12 1.48
CA LEU A 186 16.17 -12.35 2.10
C LEU A 186 16.38 -13.83 2.43
N GLU A 187 15.34 -14.49 2.95
CA GLU A 187 15.36 -15.92 3.23
C GLU A 187 15.53 -16.74 1.94
N GLN A 188 14.78 -16.43 0.88
CA GLN A 188 14.93 -17.08 -0.42
C GLN A 188 16.32 -16.87 -1.03
N GLN A 189 16.89 -15.68 -0.86
CA GLN A 189 18.25 -15.40 -1.28
C GLN A 189 19.27 -16.24 -0.49
N TYR A 190 19.10 -16.37 0.83
CA TYR A 190 19.92 -17.27 1.64
C TYR A 190 19.92 -18.70 1.10
N TRP A 191 18.74 -19.26 0.82
CA TRP A 191 18.61 -20.62 0.28
C TRP A 191 19.22 -20.76 -1.12
N THR A 192 19.08 -19.74 -1.96
CA THR A 192 19.71 -19.71 -3.30
C THR A 192 21.23 -19.70 -3.18
N ASP A 193 21.75 -18.87 -2.29
CA ASP A 193 23.17 -18.73 -2.00
C ASP A 193 23.76 -20.01 -1.41
N LEU A 194 23.01 -20.73 -0.56
CA LEU A 194 23.44 -21.99 0.04
C LEU A 194 23.82 -23.04 -1.02
N HIS A 195 23.19 -23.02 -2.20
CA HIS A 195 23.51 -23.95 -3.28
C HIS A 195 24.85 -23.66 -3.97
N THR A 196 25.35 -22.43 -3.89
CA THR A 196 26.47 -21.96 -4.72
C THR A 196 27.64 -21.38 -3.93
N LYS A 197 27.44 -21.09 -2.64
CA LYS A 197 28.42 -20.39 -1.79
C LYS A 197 28.93 -21.26 -0.64
N SER A 198 30.16 -20.98 -0.21
CA SER A 198 30.75 -21.56 1.00
C SER A 198 30.19 -20.89 2.27
N GLY A 199 30.40 -21.50 3.44
CA GLY A 199 29.81 -21.03 4.70
C GLY A 199 30.16 -19.58 5.05
N ASN A 200 31.41 -19.13 4.82
CA ASN A 200 31.81 -17.75 5.08
C ASN A 200 31.13 -16.74 4.15
N GLN A 201 30.82 -17.14 2.92
CA GLN A 201 30.16 -16.28 1.94
C GLN A 201 28.66 -16.10 2.23
N LEU A 202 28.08 -16.90 3.14
CA LEU A 202 26.70 -16.74 3.62
C LEU A 202 26.58 -15.67 4.72
N ASN A 203 27.69 -15.27 5.37
CA ASN A 203 27.67 -14.33 6.50
C ASN A 203 26.90 -13.03 6.22
N SER A 204 27.07 -12.47 5.03
CA SER A 204 26.42 -11.20 4.68
C SER A 204 24.90 -11.32 4.68
N ILE A 205 24.36 -12.36 4.05
CA ILE A 205 22.91 -12.55 3.93
C ILE A 205 22.31 -13.06 5.24
N GLU A 206 23.04 -13.89 6.01
CA GLU A 206 22.66 -14.26 7.38
C GLU A 206 22.54 -13.02 8.25
N ASN A 207 23.56 -12.16 8.29
CA ASN A 207 23.53 -10.96 9.12
C ASN A 207 22.37 -10.04 8.72
N GLN A 208 22.12 -9.84 7.42
CA GLN A 208 20.98 -9.05 6.96
C GLN A 208 19.64 -9.62 7.41
N LEU A 209 19.46 -10.94 7.30
CA LEU A 209 18.22 -11.59 7.70
C LEU A 209 18.03 -11.60 9.23
N CYS A 210 19.09 -11.89 9.98
CA CYS A 210 19.06 -12.03 11.44
C CYS A 210 19.01 -10.70 12.19
N GLN A 211 19.48 -9.61 11.56
CA GLN A 211 19.38 -8.26 12.10
C GLN A 211 18.19 -7.49 11.51
N ALA A 212 17.44 -8.08 10.58
CA ALA A 212 16.24 -7.45 10.06
C ALA A 212 15.26 -7.21 11.21
N SER A 213 14.85 -5.96 11.39
CA SER A 213 13.75 -5.60 12.25
C SER A 213 12.54 -5.29 11.39
N LEU A 214 11.36 -5.67 11.88
CA LEU A 214 10.15 -5.10 11.33
C LEU A 214 10.06 -3.67 11.83
N ASP A 215 9.91 -2.75 10.88
CA ASP A 215 9.44 -1.43 11.19
C ASP A 215 7.96 -1.51 11.59
N LEU A 216 7.74 -1.83 12.85
CA LEU A 216 6.42 -1.85 13.49
C LEU A 216 5.98 -0.43 13.88
N ILE A 217 6.64 0.65 13.39
CA ILE A 217 6.31 2.06 13.70
C ILE A 217 4.82 2.21 13.87
N GLU A 218 4.46 2.76 15.03
CA GLU A 218 3.15 3.14 15.52
C GLU A 218 2.06 2.86 14.48
N VAL A 219 1.62 1.60 14.51
CA VAL A 219 0.35 1.11 14.01
C VAL A 219 -0.57 2.32 13.81
N PRO A 220 -0.99 2.71 12.58
CA PRO A 220 -2.10 3.63 12.49
C PRO A 220 -3.21 2.95 13.28
N GLN A 221 -3.55 3.49 14.47
CA GLN A 221 -4.38 2.88 15.52
C GLN A 221 -5.02 1.58 15.04
N LEU A 222 -4.58 0.42 15.57
CA LEU A 222 -5.02 -0.94 15.17
C LEU A 222 -6.35 -0.84 14.43
N LEU A 223 -6.39 -1.21 13.14
CA LEU A 223 -7.62 -1.03 12.36
C LEU A 223 -8.77 -1.76 13.07
N ASN A 224 -9.69 -1.00 13.65
CA ASN A 224 -10.77 -1.51 14.50
C ASN A 224 -10.29 -2.46 15.62
N ASN A 225 -9.14 -2.18 16.24
CA ASN A 225 -8.50 -3.02 17.27
C ASN A 225 -8.11 -4.44 16.79
N ASP A 226 -8.08 -4.71 15.48
CA ASP A 226 -7.66 -6.02 14.94
C ASP A 226 -6.12 -6.16 14.94
N SER A 227 -5.60 -6.96 15.88
CA SER A 227 -4.17 -7.26 16.02
C SER A 227 -3.68 -8.42 15.14
N SER A 228 -4.54 -9.05 14.33
CA SER A 228 -4.20 -10.30 13.63
C SER A 228 -2.97 -10.19 12.72
N LEU A 229 -2.79 -9.08 11.98
CA LEU A 229 -1.59 -8.89 11.15
C LEU A 229 -0.34 -8.60 11.97
N VAL A 230 -0.46 -7.89 13.09
CA VAL A 230 0.65 -7.64 14.01
C VAL A 230 1.13 -8.97 14.58
N THR A 231 0.20 -9.77 15.12
CA THR A 231 0.49 -11.09 15.66
C THR A 231 1.11 -12.00 14.60
N ALA A 232 0.56 -12.02 13.39
CA ALA A 232 1.12 -12.80 12.27
C ALA A 232 2.55 -12.38 11.92
N ALA A 233 2.83 -11.07 11.92
CA ALA A 233 4.15 -10.54 11.63
C ALA A 233 5.16 -10.88 12.73
N GLN A 234 4.73 -10.81 14.00
CA GLN A 234 5.54 -11.20 15.16
C GLN A 234 5.86 -12.71 15.17
N GLU A 235 4.89 -13.55 14.83
CA GLU A 235 5.08 -15.00 14.68
C GLU A 235 6.12 -15.31 13.60
N TYR A 236 6.02 -14.64 12.44
CA TYR A 236 7.00 -14.81 11.35
C TYR A 236 8.40 -14.34 11.78
N MET A 237 8.50 -13.23 12.52
CA MET A 237 9.77 -12.76 13.08
C MET A 237 10.40 -13.74 14.07
N SER A 238 9.60 -14.31 14.97
CA SER A 238 10.07 -15.33 15.91
C SER A 238 10.62 -16.57 15.19
N TYR A 239 10.00 -16.93 14.06
CA TYR A 239 10.52 -17.95 13.17
C TYR A 239 11.90 -17.59 12.58
N ILE A 240 12.07 -16.37 12.05
CA ILE A 240 13.37 -15.90 11.54
C ILE A 240 14.44 -15.94 12.64
N GLN A 241 14.12 -15.50 13.86
CA GLN A 241 15.03 -15.56 15.00
C GLN A 241 15.43 -17.00 15.34
N THR A 242 14.50 -17.95 15.25
CA THR A 242 14.79 -19.37 15.45
C THR A 242 15.81 -19.85 14.42
N LEU A 243 15.55 -19.60 13.12
CA LEU A 243 16.47 -19.96 12.03
C LEU A 243 17.89 -19.44 12.25
N CYS A 244 17.98 -18.16 12.64
CA CYS A 244 19.23 -17.46 12.88
C CYS A 244 20.04 -18.02 14.05
N GLY A 245 19.41 -18.74 14.96
CA GLY A 245 20.07 -19.42 16.07
C GLY A 245 20.65 -20.75 15.63
N GLN A 246 19.84 -21.81 15.74
CA GLN A 246 20.34 -23.18 15.65
C GLN A 246 20.49 -23.65 14.20
N GLU A 247 19.50 -23.43 13.35
CA GLU A 247 19.48 -24.03 12.01
C GLU A 247 20.60 -23.47 11.11
N PHE A 248 20.78 -22.15 11.06
CA PHE A 248 21.85 -21.55 10.24
C PHE A 248 23.24 -21.93 10.75
N HIS A 249 23.43 -22.09 12.06
CA HIS A 249 24.70 -22.54 12.61
C HIS A 249 25.11 -23.91 12.04
N GLU A 250 24.21 -24.90 12.10
CA GLU A 250 24.48 -26.25 11.59
C GLU A 250 24.69 -26.28 10.07
N ILE A 251 23.88 -25.51 9.33
CA ILE A 251 23.99 -25.38 7.87
C ILE A 251 25.35 -24.81 7.46
N LYS A 252 25.73 -23.70 8.10
CA LYS A 252 26.99 -23.02 7.84
C LYS A 252 28.20 -23.84 8.23
N ASN A 253 28.16 -24.49 9.40
CA ASN A 253 29.24 -25.36 9.87
C ASN A 253 29.49 -26.49 8.87
N PHE A 254 28.43 -27.13 8.37
CA PHE A 254 28.55 -28.13 7.31
C PHE A 254 29.21 -27.56 6.06
N LYS A 255 28.82 -26.37 5.59
CA LYS A 255 29.44 -25.72 4.43
C LYS A 255 30.91 -25.37 4.62
N LEU A 256 31.35 -25.08 5.84
CA LEU A 256 32.76 -24.88 6.18
C LEU A 256 33.54 -26.19 6.18
N ILE A 257 32.93 -27.28 6.67
CA ILE A 257 33.55 -28.62 6.64
C ILE A 257 33.64 -29.14 5.21
N GLU A 258 32.58 -28.97 4.42
CA GLU A 258 32.49 -29.38 3.00
C GLU A 258 33.64 -28.79 2.18
N SER A 259 34.00 -27.52 2.39
CA SER A 259 35.08 -26.86 1.67
C SER A 259 36.48 -27.41 1.95
N THR A 260 36.66 -28.17 3.05
CA THR A 260 37.93 -28.84 3.37
C THR A 260 38.16 -30.13 2.57
N GLY A 261 37.10 -30.73 2.02
CA GLY A 261 37.15 -32.03 1.35
C GLY A 261 37.35 -33.25 2.27
N ASP A 262 37.38 -33.07 3.59
CA ASP A 262 37.55 -34.16 4.55
C ASP A 262 36.28 -35.02 4.65
N ARG A 263 36.29 -36.16 3.94
CA ARG A 263 35.15 -37.10 3.87
C ARG A 263 34.69 -37.60 5.23
N LYS A 264 35.59 -37.78 6.20
CA LYS A 264 35.24 -38.28 7.53
C LYS A 264 34.46 -37.22 8.31
N LYS A 265 34.94 -35.97 8.30
CA LYS A 265 34.24 -34.85 8.95
C LYS A 265 32.91 -34.53 8.28
N ILE A 266 32.85 -34.60 6.94
CA ILE A 266 31.60 -34.43 6.19
C ILE A 266 30.58 -35.47 6.65
N ALA A 267 30.93 -36.76 6.66
CA ALA A 267 30.03 -37.83 7.09
C ALA A 267 29.51 -37.64 8.53
N GLN A 268 30.36 -37.13 9.44
CA GLN A 268 29.98 -36.83 10.82
C GLN A 268 28.99 -35.66 10.93
N ALA A 269 29.12 -34.64 10.08
CA ALA A 269 28.26 -33.46 10.10
C ALA A 269 26.95 -33.61 9.31
N THR A 270 26.87 -34.55 8.37
CA THR A 270 25.72 -34.74 7.46
C THR A 270 24.37 -34.90 8.17
N SER A 271 24.32 -35.63 9.29
CA SER A 271 23.05 -35.87 10.01
C SER A 271 22.47 -34.58 10.59
N ALA A 272 23.31 -33.77 11.25
CA ALA A 272 22.91 -32.48 11.82
C ALA A 272 22.50 -31.49 10.72
N TYR A 273 23.27 -31.43 9.62
CA TYR A 273 22.94 -30.64 8.44
C TYR A 273 21.58 -31.01 7.85
N ASN A 274 21.34 -32.30 7.57
CA ASN A 274 20.08 -32.76 6.98
C ASN A 274 18.89 -32.45 7.89
N LYS A 275 19.06 -32.61 9.22
CA LYS A 275 18.04 -32.25 10.20
C LYS A 275 17.74 -30.75 10.16
N ALA A 276 18.77 -29.90 10.17
CA ALA A 276 18.62 -28.45 10.13
C ALA A 276 17.91 -27.98 8.85
N ILE A 277 18.30 -28.51 7.68
CA ILE A 277 17.64 -28.20 6.40
C ILE A 277 16.18 -28.63 6.41
N LYS A 278 15.88 -29.83 6.90
CA LYS A 278 14.50 -30.34 6.97
C LYS A 278 13.64 -29.47 7.89
N ASP A 279 14.11 -29.19 9.10
CA ASP A 279 13.37 -28.41 10.08
C ASP A 279 13.15 -26.96 9.61
N ALA A 280 14.17 -26.36 9.00
CA ALA A 280 14.07 -25.03 8.42
C ALA A 280 13.03 -24.96 7.29
N ASN A 281 13.02 -25.96 6.39
CA ASN A 281 12.06 -26.03 5.28
C ASN A 281 10.62 -26.29 5.76
N ASP A 282 10.43 -27.19 6.72
CA ASP A 282 9.11 -27.48 7.29
C ASP A 282 8.53 -26.24 7.99
N LYS A 283 9.36 -25.54 8.78
CA LYS A 283 8.99 -24.27 9.42
C LYS A 283 8.70 -23.19 8.39
N ARG A 284 9.54 -23.01 7.36
CA ARG A 284 9.32 -22.05 6.26
C ARG A 284 7.95 -22.21 5.63
N ARG A 285 7.62 -23.44 5.19
CA ARG A 285 6.34 -23.71 4.54
C ARG A 285 5.17 -23.42 5.47
N SER A 286 5.25 -23.84 6.73
CA SER A 286 4.21 -23.58 7.73
C SER A 286 3.99 -22.08 7.94
N GLN A 287 5.06 -21.31 8.13
CA GLN A 287 4.99 -19.89 8.46
C GLN A 287 4.51 -19.03 7.28
N ILE A 288 4.95 -19.34 6.05
CA ILE A 288 4.43 -18.67 4.84
C ILE A 288 2.93 -18.95 4.68
N THR A 289 2.49 -20.19 4.92
CA THR A 289 1.08 -20.56 4.83
C THR A 289 0.25 -19.83 5.89
N GLN A 290 0.75 -19.76 7.13
CA GLN A 290 0.08 -19.03 8.21
C GLN A 290 -0.04 -17.53 7.90
N TRP A 291 1.03 -16.91 7.39
CA TRP A 291 1.01 -15.51 6.94
C TRP A 291 -0.05 -15.28 5.87
N GLN A 292 -0.10 -16.14 4.84
CA GLN A 292 -1.09 -16.07 3.76
C GLN A 292 -2.52 -16.21 4.31
N ASN A 293 -2.77 -17.20 5.16
CA ASN A 293 -4.10 -17.43 5.73
C ASN A 293 -4.57 -16.25 6.60
N LYS A 294 -3.69 -15.72 7.47
CA LYS A 294 -4.02 -14.59 8.35
C LYS A 294 -4.28 -13.31 7.57
N THR A 295 -3.49 -13.05 6.52
CA THR A 295 -3.71 -11.89 5.66
C THR A 295 -4.97 -11.99 4.82
N THR A 296 -5.29 -13.16 4.26
CA THR A 296 -6.56 -13.40 3.58
C THR A 296 -7.74 -13.21 4.51
N ALA A 297 -7.70 -13.79 5.71
CA ALA A 297 -8.77 -13.65 6.68
C ALA A 297 -8.94 -12.19 7.15
N PHE A 298 -7.84 -11.45 7.32
CA PHE A 298 -7.88 -10.02 7.63
C PHE A 298 -8.60 -9.24 6.52
N LEU A 299 -8.20 -9.42 5.26
CA LEU A 299 -8.82 -8.73 4.13
C LEU A 299 -10.31 -9.09 4.02
N GLN A 300 -10.70 -10.35 4.20
CA GLN A 300 -12.12 -10.75 4.20
C GLN A 300 -12.96 -10.08 5.30
N ARG A 301 -12.37 -9.77 6.45
CA ARG A 301 -13.08 -9.09 7.55
C ARG A 301 -13.24 -7.59 7.31
N HIS A 302 -12.22 -6.95 6.74
CA HIS A 302 -12.14 -5.47 6.69
C HIS A 302 -12.39 -4.87 5.30
N VAL A 303 -12.31 -5.69 4.25
CA VAL A 303 -12.62 -5.30 2.88
C VAL A 303 -13.94 -5.96 2.51
N LYS A 304 -15.02 -5.15 2.44
CA LYS A 304 -16.26 -5.61 1.82
C LYS A 304 -16.02 -5.72 0.31
N MET A 305 -15.99 -6.96 -0.19
CA MET A 305 -16.09 -7.24 -1.62
C MET A 305 -17.49 -6.93 -2.12
#